data_AF-A0A6V8LGC9-F1
#
_entry.id   AF-A0A6V8LGC9-F1
#
_cell.length_a   1.000
_cell.length_b   1.000
_cell.length_c   1.000
_cell.angle_alpha   90.00
_cell.angle_beta   90.00
_cell.angle_gamma   90.00
#
_symmetry.space_group_name_H-M   'P 1'
#
loop_
_entity.id
_entity.type
_entity.pdbx_description
1 polymer ?
#
loop_
_entity_poly.entity_id
_entity_poly.type
_entity_poly.pdbx_seq_one_letter_code
_entity_poly.pdbx_strand_id
1 'polypeptide(L)'
;MEYADFHGDIPAGEYGAGRMTIFDRGTYTTEKWRDGEVIVVLHGERVSGRYVLFRTDGKNWMIHRMDPPEPGWTPMPELVPPMLPARAARLPADDDAWAYELAWDGVRAAAYVWGGRPRLLDADGRDLTASYPEVRDMAEALAPTECLLDGVVVAFDAAGRVSAEALRPRTRVTDTAQARRLAARVPVQYLVFDLLWLDGKSTVDLPYTDRRALLEGLHLAGPGWQTPPHFPGGGKFARETAREQGLGLVAKRLDSAYLPGKRTRQWLQLP
;
A
#
# COMPACT_ATOMS: atom_id res chain seq x y z
N MET A 1 10.58 21.12 -27.00
CA MET A 1 11.13 19.87 -26.43
C MET A 1 11.26 20.04 -24.91
N GLU A 2 10.23 20.57 -24.24
CA GLU A 2 10.21 20.84 -22.79
C GLU A 2 9.42 19.77 -22.00
N TYR A 3 8.73 18.86 -22.69
CA TYR A 3 7.89 17.84 -22.07
C TYR A 3 8.66 16.70 -21.38
N ALA A 4 9.94 16.49 -21.71
CA ALA A 4 10.72 15.40 -21.11
C ALA A 4 10.97 15.58 -19.61
N ASP A 5 11.02 16.85 -19.15
CA ASP A 5 11.26 17.20 -17.75
C ASP A 5 10.05 17.83 -17.06
N PHE A 6 8.98 18.10 -17.81
CA PHE A 6 7.77 18.68 -17.26
C PHE A 6 7.02 17.66 -16.38
N HIS A 7 6.59 18.14 -15.21
CA HIS A 7 5.65 17.45 -14.33
C HIS A 7 4.76 18.52 -13.70
N GLY A 8 3.46 18.25 -13.56
CA GLY A 8 2.50 19.23 -13.04
C GLY A 8 1.10 19.07 -13.60
N ASP A 9 0.21 19.98 -13.21
CA ASP A 9 -1.17 20.00 -13.67
C ASP A 9 -1.30 20.82 -14.96
N ILE A 10 -1.77 20.17 -16.02
CA ILE A 10 -2.04 20.80 -17.31
C ILE A 10 -3.52 21.25 -17.33
N PRO A 11 -3.82 22.54 -17.60
CA PRO A 11 -5.18 23.06 -17.61
C PRO A 11 -6.15 22.32 -18.53
N ALA A 12 -7.43 22.31 -18.17
CA ALA A 12 -8.48 21.72 -19.00
C ALA A 12 -8.55 22.41 -20.37
N GLY A 13 -8.66 21.60 -21.44
CA GLY A 13 -8.70 22.07 -22.83
C GLY A 13 -7.35 22.05 -23.56
N GLU A 14 -6.24 21.90 -22.82
CA GLU A 14 -4.90 21.77 -23.38
C GLU A 14 -4.56 20.30 -23.72
N TYR A 15 -3.61 20.11 -24.64
CA TYR A 15 -3.13 18.76 -24.97
C TYR A 15 -2.36 18.17 -23.79
N GLY A 16 -2.85 17.04 -23.28
CA GLY A 16 -2.32 16.42 -22.05
C GLY A 16 -2.97 16.95 -20.76
N ALA A 17 -4.10 17.66 -20.84
CA ALA A 17 -4.85 18.13 -19.67
C ALA A 17 -5.03 17.08 -18.58
N GLY A 18 -4.83 17.49 -17.33
CA GLY A 18 -4.78 16.63 -16.15
C GLY A 18 -3.40 16.63 -15.50
N ARG A 19 -3.22 15.78 -14.49
CA ARG A 19 -1.96 15.64 -13.77
C ARG A 19 -0.97 14.82 -14.60
N MET A 20 0.15 15.42 -14.96
CA MET A 20 1.26 14.75 -15.64
C MET A 20 2.39 14.45 -14.63
N THR A 21 2.83 13.20 -14.61
CA THR A 21 3.96 12.74 -13.80
C THR A 21 4.98 12.03 -14.69
N ILE A 22 6.26 12.10 -14.31
CA ILE A 22 7.33 11.35 -14.98
C ILE A 22 7.42 9.99 -14.30
N PHE A 23 7.03 8.95 -15.03
CA PHE A 23 7.10 7.57 -14.56
C PHE A 23 8.54 7.09 -14.41
N ASP A 24 9.34 7.30 -15.44
CA ASP A 24 10.69 6.77 -15.58
C ASP A 24 11.54 7.73 -16.43
N ARG A 25 12.86 7.61 -16.32
CA ARG A 25 13.84 8.34 -17.15
C ARG A 25 14.79 7.36 -17.80
N GLY A 26 15.14 7.63 -19.06
CA GLY A 26 16.00 6.73 -19.81
C GLY A 26 16.14 7.06 -21.27
N THR A 27 16.70 6.10 -22.00
CA THR A 27 16.78 6.13 -23.47
C THR A 27 16.01 4.96 -24.06
N TYR A 28 15.89 4.91 -25.38
CA TYR A 28 15.32 3.75 -26.06
C TYR A 28 16.10 3.45 -27.34
N THR A 29 16.07 2.19 -27.75
CA THR A 29 16.52 1.74 -29.07
C THR A 29 15.31 1.41 -29.91
N THR A 30 15.16 2.09 -31.06
CA THR A 30 14.09 1.77 -32.01
C THR A 30 14.41 0.51 -32.81
N GLU A 31 13.56 -0.50 -32.71
CA GLU A 31 13.63 -1.66 -33.62
C GLU A 31 12.70 -1.49 -34.81
N LYS A 32 11.54 -0.84 -34.60
CA LYS A 32 10.52 -0.65 -35.64
C LYS A 32 9.70 0.60 -35.36
N TRP A 33 9.44 1.38 -36.41
CA TRP A 33 8.57 2.55 -36.32
C TRP A 33 7.76 2.72 -37.60
N ARG A 34 6.44 2.50 -37.54
CA ARG A 34 5.51 2.71 -38.66
C ARG A 34 4.17 3.23 -38.15
N ASP A 35 3.32 3.68 -39.07
CA ASP A 35 1.96 4.09 -38.68
C ASP A 35 1.21 2.91 -38.04
N GLY A 36 0.74 3.11 -36.82
CA GLY A 36 -0.01 2.12 -36.04
C GLY A 36 0.81 1.06 -35.31
N GLU A 37 2.15 1.04 -35.41
CA GLU A 37 2.98 0.10 -34.63
C GLU A 37 4.42 0.59 -34.44
N VAL A 38 4.90 0.53 -33.19
CA VAL A 38 6.25 0.91 -32.77
C VAL A 38 6.82 -0.21 -31.90
N ILE A 39 8.04 -0.66 -32.18
CA ILE A 39 8.77 -1.60 -31.32
C ILE A 39 10.06 -0.92 -30.87
N VAL A 40 10.25 -0.85 -29.56
CA VAL A 40 11.40 -0.21 -28.93
C VAL A 40 11.94 -1.09 -27.80
N VAL A 41 13.24 -1.00 -27.55
CA VAL A 41 13.85 -1.47 -26.31
C VAL A 41 14.03 -0.26 -25.40
N LEU A 42 13.39 -0.25 -24.24
CA LEU A 42 13.51 0.80 -23.24
C LEU A 42 14.73 0.53 -22.35
N HIS A 43 15.49 1.58 -22.07
CA HIS A 43 16.65 1.60 -21.17
C HIS A 43 16.44 2.69 -20.12
N GLY A 44 15.49 2.44 -19.21
CA GLY A 44 15.12 3.33 -18.12
C GLY A 44 15.68 2.92 -16.77
N GLU A 45 15.47 3.78 -15.77
CA GLU A 45 15.82 3.52 -14.37
C GLU A 45 14.86 2.53 -13.70
N ARG A 46 13.58 2.56 -14.09
CA ARG A 46 12.53 1.66 -13.59
C ARG A 46 12.12 0.60 -14.60
N VAL A 47 12.15 0.91 -15.89
CA VAL A 47 11.71 0.02 -16.96
C VAL A 47 12.84 -0.27 -17.92
N SER A 48 13.11 -1.57 -18.06
CA SER A 48 14.00 -2.11 -19.06
C SER A 48 13.29 -3.18 -19.90
N GLY A 49 13.72 -3.31 -21.15
CA GLY A 49 13.31 -4.41 -22.04
C GLY A 49 12.54 -3.96 -23.27
N ARG A 50 12.14 -4.94 -24.06
CA ARG A 50 11.49 -4.77 -25.36
C ARG A 50 9.99 -4.60 -25.22
N TYR A 51 9.44 -3.58 -25.88
CA TYR A 51 8.02 -3.24 -25.88
C TYR A 51 7.51 -3.05 -27.31
N VAL A 52 6.28 -3.49 -27.55
CA VAL A 52 5.51 -3.14 -28.73
C VAL A 52 4.36 -2.21 -28.33
N LEU A 53 4.24 -1.10 -29.02
CA LEU A 53 3.09 -0.23 -29.00
C LEU A 53 2.34 -0.43 -30.31
N PHE A 54 1.05 -0.70 -30.25
CA PHE A 54 0.23 -0.86 -31.45
C PHE A 54 -1.10 -0.12 -31.29
N ARG A 55 -1.54 0.49 -32.37
CA ARG A 55 -2.79 1.25 -32.41
C ARG A 55 -3.96 0.28 -32.38
N THR A 56 -4.87 0.48 -31.44
CA THR A 56 -6.17 -0.18 -31.40
C THR A 56 -7.21 0.71 -32.08
N ASP A 57 -8.50 0.50 -31.82
CA ASP A 57 -9.56 1.30 -32.43
C ASP A 57 -9.41 2.81 -32.16
N GLY A 58 -9.53 3.59 -33.23
CA GLY A 58 -9.48 5.06 -33.19
C GLY A 58 -8.10 5.61 -32.85
N LYS A 59 -8.02 6.40 -31.77
CA LYS A 59 -6.80 7.10 -31.32
C LYS A 59 -6.06 6.34 -30.21
N ASN A 60 -6.55 5.19 -29.79
CA ASN A 60 -6.03 4.45 -28.66
C ASN A 60 -4.80 3.61 -29.06
N TRP A 61 -3.84 3.52 -28.15
CA TRP A 61 -2.66 2.67 -28.29
C TRP A 61 -2.59 1.71 -27.11
N MET A 62 -2.22 0.47 -27.41
CA MET A 62 -1.86 -0.53 -26.41
C MET A 62 -0.35 -0.68 -26.39
N ILE A 63 0.20 -0.90 -25.20
CA ILE A 63 1.61 -1.25 -24.99
C ILE A 63 1.70 -2.66 -24.41
N HIS A 64 2.62 -3.46 -24.92
CA HIS A 64 2.89 -4.81 -24.43
C HIS A 64 4.39 -5.02 -24.31
N ARG A 65 4.84 -5.53 -23.16
CA ARG A 65 6.22 -5.99 -22.99
C ARG A 65 6.39 -7.30 -23.73
N MET A 66 7.34 -7.35 -24.67
CA MET A 66 7.67 -8.54 -25.46
C MET A 66 8.66 -9.45 -24.75
N ASP A 67 9.54 -8.87 -23.92
CA ASP A 67 10.50 -9.65 -23.15
C ASP A 67 9.81 -10.36 -21.98
N PRO A 68 10.35 -11.51 -21.54
CA PRO A 68 9.91 -12.11 -20.29
C PRO A 68 10.06 -11.11 -19.13
N PRO A 69 9.30 -11.29 -18.04
CA PRO A 69 9.53 -10.55 -16.80
C PRO A 69 10.97 -10.72 -16.33
N GLU A 70 11.49 -9.74 -15.60
CA GLU A 70 12.81 -9.86 -14.99
C GLU A 70 12.88 -11.08 -14.04
N PRO A 71 14.04 -11.72 -13.88
CA PRO A 71 14.19 -12.79 -12.91
C PRO A 71 13.73 -12.37 -11.51
N GLY A 72 12.89 -13.19 -10.88
CA GLY A 72 12.31 -12.89 -9.56
C GLY A 72 11.07 -12.00 -9.60
N TRP A 73 10.62 -11.56 -10.77
CA TRP A 73 9.33 -10.90 -10.92
C TRP A 73 8.19 -11.89 -10.65
N THR A 74 7.19 -11.47 -9.88
CA THR A 74 5.95 -12.17 -9.59
C THR A 74 4.77 -11.24 -9.86
N PRO A 75 3.66 -11.74 -10.41
CA PRO A 75 2.45 -10.95 -10.52
C PRO A 75 1.93 -10.58 -9.12
N MET A 76 1.25 -9.45 -9.01
CA MET A 76 0.56 -9.09 -7.78
C MET A 76 -0.44 -10.21 -7.43
N PRO A 77 -0.40 -10.76 -6.20
CA PRO A 77 -1.31 -11.82 -5.81
C PRO A 77 -2.75 -11.30 -5.75
N GLU A 78 -3.73 -12.16 -6.04
CA GLU A 78 -5.15 -11.78 -5.98
C GLU A 78 -5.68 -11.61 -4.55
N LEU A 79 -5.13 -12.41 -3.62
CA LEU A 79 -5.48 -12.40 -2.20
C LEU A 79 -4.30 -12.90 -1.37
N VAL A 80 -3.90 -12.13 -0.36
CA VAL A 80 -2.99 -12.56 0.71
C VAL A 80 -3.74 -12.55 2.03
N PRO A 81 -4.09 -13.72 2.60
CA PRO A 81 -4.77 -13.77 3.90
C PRO A 81 -3.87 -13.20 5.00
N PRO A 82 -4.43 -12.46 5.98
CA PRO A 82 -3.63 -11.80 6.99
C PRO A 82 -2.89 -12.78 7.91
N MET A 83 -1.63 -12.47 8.21
CA MET A 83 -0.88 -13.11 9.30
C MET A 83 -1.45 -12.67 10.65
N LEU A 84 -1.66 -13.61 11.57
CA LEU A 84 -2.35 -13.36 12.83
C LEU A 84 -1.38 -13.50 14.02
N PRO A 85 -1.43 -12.57 15.00
CA PRO A 85 -0.62 -12.70 16.20
C PRO A 85 -1.14 -13.82 17.12
N ALA A 86 -0.25 -14.52 17.80
CA ALA A 86 -0.60 -15.33 18.96
C ALA A 86 -0.81 -14.44 20.19
N ARG A 87 -1.73 -14.81 21.09
CA ARG A 87 -1.91 -14.07 22.35
C ARG A 87 -0.72 -14.33 23.27
N ALA A 88 -0.23 -13.28 23.92
CA ALA A 88 0.79 -13.34 24.96
C ALA A 88 0.42 -12.44 26.14
N ALA A 89 0.75 -12.88 27.36
CA ALA A 89 0.51 -12.09 28.57
C ALA A 89 1.74 -11.27 29.00
N ARG A 90 2.93 -11.64 28.52
CA ARG A 90 4.21 -11.05 28.91
C ARG A 90 4.99 -10.65 27.66
N LEU A 91 5.73 -9.54 27.79
CA LEU A 91 6.72 -9.14 26.79
C LEU A 91 7.73 -10.28 26.57
N PRO A 92 8.27 -10.43 25.35
CA PRO A 92 9.45 -11.25 25.10
C PRO A 92 10.59 -10.92 26.06
N ALA A 93 11.40 -11.93 26.38
CA ALA A 93 12.57 -11.75 27.24
C ALA A 93 13.77 -11.16 26.47
N ASP A 94 13.88 -11.52 25.19
CA ASP A 94 14.86 -11.07 24.22
C ASP A 94 14.39 -9.80 23.50
N ASP A 95 14.10 -8.74 24.26
CA ASP A 95 13.45 -7.50 23.80
C ASP A 95 14.02 -6.93 22.48
N ASP A 96 15.35 -6.94 22.32
CA ASP A 96 16.05 -6.41 21.14
C ASP A 96 15.78 -7.21 19.85
N ALA A 97 15.21 -8.41 19.93
CA ALA A 97 14.82 -9.22 18.78
C ALA A 97 13.41 -8.89 18.24
N TRP A 98 12.73 -7.89 18.83
CA TRP A 98 11.34 -7.55 18.54
C TRP A 98 11.16 -6.08 18.20
N ALA A 99 10.24 -5.80 17.29
CA ALA A 99 9.64 -4.49 17.12
C ALA A 99 8.26 -4.47 17.77
N TYR A 100 7.89 -3.32 18.32
CA TYR A 100 6.61 -3.10 18.97
C TYR A 100 5.82 -2.03 18.22
N GLU A 101 4.54 -2.30 18.00
CA GLU A 101 3.58 -1.40 17.36
C GLU A 101 2.31 -1.33 18.21
N LEU A 102 1.64 -0.17 18.22
CA LEU A 102 0.35 -0.04 18.89
C LEU A 102 -0.70 -0.90 18.16
N ALA A 103 -1.49 -1.64 18.94
CA ALA A 103 -2.61 -2.42 18.41
C ALA A 103 -3.82 -1.51 18.27
N TRP A 104 -4.05 -1.04 17.05
CA TRP A 104 -5.17 -0.17 16.73
C TRP A 104 -6.49 -0.94 16.61
N ASP A 105 -7.55 -0.43 17.23
CA ASP A 105 -8.89 -1.00 17.12
C ASP A 105 -9.60 -0.47 15.86
N GLY A 106 -9.83 -1.34 14.88
CA GLY A 106 -10.37 -0.95 13.59
C GLY A 106 -10.62 -2.13 12.66
N VAL A 107 -10.83 -1.84 11.38
CA VAL A 107 -11.05 -2.85 10.34
C VAL A 107 -9.72 -3.16 9.67
N ARG A 108 -9.17 -4.35 9.90
CA ARG A 108 -7.97 -4.81 9.19
C ARG A 108 -8.26 -4.93 7.70
N ALA A 109 -7.38 -4.35 6.89
CA ALA A 109 -7.56 -4.31 5.45
C ALA A 109 -6.22 -4.33 4.70
N ALA A 110 -6.20 -5.03 3.57
CA ALA A 110 -5.08 -5.07 2.65
C ALA A 110 -5.37 -4.21 1.41
N ALA A 111 -4.49 -3.25 1.12
CA ALA A 111 -4.61 -2.39 -0.05
C ALA A 111 -3.69 -2.87 -1.18
N TYR A 112 -4.30 -3.27 -2.28
CA TYR A 112 -3.66 -3.60 -3.55
C TYR A 112 -3.65 -2.33 -4.40
N VAL A 113 -2.48 -1.85 -4.78
CA VAL A 113 -2.32 -0.60 -5.54
C VAL A 113 -1.62 -0.89 -6.85
N TRP A 114 -2.28 -0.62 -7.98
CA TRP A 114 -1.71 -0.80 -9.32
C TRP A 114 -2.12 0.35 -10.23
N GLY A 115 -1.16 0.94 -10.95
CA GLY A 115 -1.41 2.07 -11.87
C GLY A 115 -2.25 3.21 -11.27
N GLY A 116 -2.02 3.56 -9.99
CA GLY A 116 -2.77 4.60 -9.28
C GLY A 116 -4.19 4.22 -8.85
N ARG A 117 -4.56 2.93 -8.94
CA ARG A 117 -5.88 2.42 -8.56
C ARG A 117 -5.77 1.51 -7.34
N PRO A 118 -6.66 1.67 -6.35
CA PRO A 118 -6.71 0.76 -5.22
C PRO A 118 -7.74 -0.36 -5.42
N ARG A 119 -7.50 -1.46 -4.72
CA ARG A 119 -8.52 -2.39 -4.22
C ARG A 119 -8.22 -2.63 -2.75
N LEU A 120 -9.20 -2.44 -1.90
CA LEU A 120 -9.06 -2.64 -0.47
C LEU A 120 -9.87 -3.89 -0.07
N LEU A 121 -9.22 -4.89 0.51
CA LEU A 121 -9.88 -6.12 0.95
C LEU A 121 -9.85 -6.26 2.47
N ASP A 122 -10.96 -6.69 3.08
CA ASP A 122 -10.99 -7.08 4.50
C ASP A 122 -10.28 -8.42 4.75
N ALA A 123 -10.16 -8.80 6.03
CA ALA A 123 -9.51 -10.06 6.44
C ALA A 123 -10.17 -11.34 5.85
N ASP A 124 -11.43 -11.27 5.43
CA ASP A 124 -12.16 -12.37 4.80
C ASP A 124 -12.16 -12.27 3.26
N GLY A 125 -11.44 -11.29 2.68
CA GLY A 125 -11.34 -11.07 1.24
C GLY A 125 -12.49 -10.27 0.63
N ARG A 126 -13.35 -9.62 1.44
CA ARG A 126 -14.44 -8.78 0.91
C ARG A 126 -13.92 -7.43 0.47
N ASP A 127 -14.48 -6.94 -0.62
CA ASP A 127 -14.10 -5.64 -1.18
C ASP A 127 -14.70 -4.48 -0.36
N LEU A 128 -13.80 -3.67 0.20
CA LEU A 128 -14.09 -2.46 0.98
C LEU A 128 -13.80 -1.17 0.21
N THR A 129 -13.36 -1.25 -1.05
CA THR A 129 -12.86 -0.10 -1.82
C THR A 129 -13.88 1.03 -1.89
N ALA A 130 -15.15 0.70 -2.11
CA ALA A 130 -16.23 1.70 -2.17
C ALA A 130 -16.48 2.39 -0.82
N SER A 131 -16.23 1.69 0.31
CA SER A 131 -16.46 2.23 1.66
C SER A 131 -15.46 3.31 2.04
N TYR A 132 -14.23 3.24 1.50
CA TYR A 132 -13.10 4.07 1.91
C TYR A 132 -12.47 4.80 0.70
N PRO A 133 -13.14 5.85 0.17
CA PRO A 133 -12.62 6.65 -0.94
C PRO A 133 -11.23 7.25 -0.68
N GLU A 134 -10.82 7.43 0.58
CA GLU A 134 -9.51 7.94 0.99
C GLU A 134 -8.35 7.10 0.44
N VAL A 135 -8.57 5.80 0.24
CA VAL A 135 -7.56 4.87 -0.31
C VAL A 135 -7.29 5.14 -1.80
N ARG A 136 -8.23 5.79 -2.51
CA ARG A 136 -8.01 6.23 -3.89
C ARG A 136 -6.96 7.33 -3.94
N ASP A 137 -7.08 8.32 -3.08
CA ASP A 137 -6.12 9.43 -3.02
C ASP A 137 -4.73 8.91 -2.62
N MET A 138 -4.67 7.90 -1.74
CA MET A 138 -3.43 7.18 -1.43
C MET A 138 -2.82 6.49 -2.65
N ALA A 139 -3.63 5.74 -3.41
CA ALA A 139 -3.16 5.05 -4.61
C ALA A 139 -2.67 6.04 -5.68
N GLU A 140 -3.35 7.16 -5.87
CA GLU A 140 -2.91 8.24 -6.76
C GLU A 140 -1.60 8.88 -6.28
N ALA A 141 -1.41 9.04 -4.97
CA ALA A 141 -0.16 9.54 -4.39
C ALA A 141 1.01 8.56 -4.52
N LEU A 142 0.73 7.26 -4.47
CA LEU A 142 1.71 6.21 -4.69
C LEU A 142 2.06 6.02 -6.17
N ALA A 143 1.20 6.47 -7.08
CA ALA A 143 1.41 6.31 -8.49
C ALA A 143 2.78 6.90 -8.88
N PRO A 144 3.63 6.11 -9.54
CA PRO A 144 3.27 4.91 -10.29
C PRO A 144 3.65 3.58 -9.61
N THR A 145 4.07 3.63 -8.36
CA THR A 145 4.49 2.47 -7.58
C THR A 145 3.33 1.50 -7.43
N GLU A 146 3.61 0.22 -7.65
CA GLU A 146 2.66 -0.86 -7.42
C GLU A 146 3.02 -1.60 -6.13
N CYS A 147 2.05 -1.78 -5.24
CA CYS A 147 2.32 -2.40 -3.95
C CYS A 147 1.11 -3.13 -3.36
N LEU A 148 1.39 -4.05 -2.45
CA LEU A 148 0.39 -4.66 -1.56
C LEU A 148 0.72 -4.32 -0.10
N LEU A 149 -0.19 -3.59 0.55
CA LEU A 149 -0.03 -3.07 1.90
C LEU A 149 -0.95 -3.81 2.88
N ASP A 150 -0.48 -4.15 4.06
CA ASP A 150 -1.31 -4.64 5.18
C ASP A 150 -1.44 -3.54 6.23
N GLY A 151 -2.66 -3.31 6.69
CA GLY A 151 -2.97 -2.19 7.55
C GLY A 151 -4.31 -2.32 8.24
N VAL A 152 -4.72 -1.24 8.90
CA VAL A 152 -5.98 -1.15 9.62
C VAL A 152 -6.61 0.22 9.39
N VAL A 153 -7.89 0.23 9.04
CA VAL A 153 -8.68 1.45 8.95
C VAL A 153 -9.25 1.76 10.33
N VAL A 154 -9.00 2.97 10.81
CA VAL A 154 -9.49 3.47 12.10
C VAL A 154 -10.31 4.74 11.92
N ALA A 155 -11.27 4.97 12.82
CA ALA A 155 -11.95 6.26 13.00
C ALA A 155 -11.71 6.77 14.41
N PHE A 156 -12.06 8.03 14.64
CA PHE A 156 -11.83 8.70 15.92
C PHE A 156 -13.15 9.14 16.58
N ASP A 157 -13.21 9.09 17.90
CA ASP A 157 -14.30 9.67 18.68
C ASP A 157 -14.17 11.20 18.79
N ALA A 158 -15.12 11.85 19.47
CA ALA A 158 -15.11 13.30 19.67
C ALA A 158 -13.92 13.81 20.51
N ALA A 159 -13.24 12.93 21.25
CA ALA A 159 -12.03 13.23 22.00
C ALA A 159 -10.75 12.97 21.18
N GLY A 160 -10.87 12.56 19.91
CA GLY A 160 -9.73 12.26 19.03
C GLY A 160 -9.10 10.89 19.27
N ARG A 161 -9.76 9.99 20.01
CA ARG A 161 -9.25 8.64 20.30
C ARG A 161 -9.77 7.65 19.28
N VAL A 162 -8.97 6.65 18.93
CA VAL A 162 -9.41 5.56 18.04
C VAL A 162 -10.64 4.88 18.62
N SER A 163 -11.68 4.69 17.79
CA SER A 163 -12.96 4.12 18.21
C SER A 163 -13.58 3.27 17.11
N ALA A 164 -13.69 1.97 17.37
CA ALA A 164 -14.43 1.06 16.49
C ALA A 164 -15.91 1.43 16.39
N GLU A 165 -16.50 2.01 17.45
CA GLU A 165 -17.88 2.51 17.43
C GLU A 165 -18.04 3.65 16.42
N ALA A 166 -17.11 4.61 16.43
CA ALA A 166 -17.10 5.71 15.49
C ALA A 166 -16.95 5.23 14.03
N LEU A 167 -16.25 4.10 13.81
CA LEU A 167 -16.03 3.53 12.47
C LEU A 167 -17.26 2.76 11.93
N ARG A 168 -18.19 2.33 12.79
CA ARG A 168 -19.35 1.50 12.38
C ARG A 168 -20.13 2.05 11.19
N PRO A 169 -20.45 3.36 11.09
CA PRO A 169 -21.19 3.91 9.95
C PRO A 169 -20.47 3.76 8.60
N ARG A 170 -19.14 3.60 8.61
CA ARG A 170 -18.32 3.41 7.40
C ARG A 170 -18.23 1.95 6.97
N THR A 171 -18.63 1.01 7.83
CA THR A 171 -18.44 -0.42 7.61
C THR A 171 -19.39 -0.93 6.52
N ARG A 172 -18.83 -1.49 5.43
CA ARG A 172 -19.56 -2.15 4.33
C ARG A 172 -20.53 -1.23 3.55
N VAL A 173 -20.19 0.05 3.44
CA VAL A 173 -20.91 0.97 2.55
C VAL A 173 -20.49 0.70 1.11
N THR A 174 -21.43 0.27 0.26
CA THR A 174 -21.18 -0.04 -1.15
C THR A 174 -21.59 1.08 -2.10
N ASP A 175 -22.52 1.96 -1.68
CA ASP A 175 -22.91 3.13 -2.47
C ASP A 175 -21.83 4.23 -2.38
N THR A 176 -21.21 4.52 -3.52
CA THR A 176 -20.06 5.45 -3.58
C THR A 176 -20.45 6.89 -3.21
N ALA A 177 -21.68 7.32 -3.50
CA ALA A 177 -22.16 8.66 -3.14
C ALA A 177 -22.37 8.78 -1.62
N GLN A 178 -22.96 7.77 -1.00
CA GLN A 178 -23.07 7.66 0.45
C GLN A 178 -21.70 7.60 1.11
N ALA A 179 -20.77 6.79 0.58
CA ALA A 179 -19.42 6.68 1.11
C ALA A 179 -18.67 8.03 1.11
N ARG A 180 -18.80 8.84 0.04
CA ARG A 180 -18.21 10.19 0.01
C ARG A 180 -18.82 11.13 1.04
N ARG A 181 -20.14 11.10 1.24
CA ARG A 181 -20.81 11.90 2.28
C ARG A 181 -20.38 11.49 3.69
N LEU A 182 -20.21 10.19 3.92
CA LEU A 182 -19.76 9.66 5.20
C LEU A 182 -18.27 9.97 5.46
N ALA A 183 -17.41 9.96 4.44
CA ALA A 183 -16.00 10.33 4.57
C ALA A 183 -15.82 11.72 5.19
N ALA A 184 -16.64 12.69 4.77
CA ALA A 184 -16.61 14.04 5.33
C ALA A 184 -17.12 14.15 6.78
N ARG A 185 -17.96 13.20 7.23
CA ARG A 185 -18.57 13.20 8.58
C ARG A 185 -17.82 12.34 9.57
N VAL A 186 -17.22 11.27 9.09
CA VAL A 186 -16.46 10.29 9.87
C VAL A 186 -15.13 10.09 9.14
N PRO A 187 -14.17 11.00 9.36
CA PRO A 187 -12.83 10.85 8.82
C PRO A 187 -12.18 9.57 9.35
N VAL A 188 -11.40 8.92 8.50
CA VAL A 188 -10.66 7.71 8.85
C VAL A 188 -9.17 7.88 8.56
N GLN A 189 -8.36 7.06 9.20
CA GLN A 189 -6.96 6.86 8.84
C GLN A 189 -6.75 5.40 8.46
N TYR A 190 -6.11 5.14 7.32
CA TYR A 190 -5.54 3.83 7.00
C TYR A 190 -4.11 3.76 7.53
N LEU A 191 -3.94 3.00 8.62
CA LEU A 191 -2.67 2.83 9.31
C LEU A 191 -1.98 1.59 8.76
N VAL A 192 -0.93 1.79 7.97
CA VAL A 192 -0.20 0.73 7.26
C VAL A 192 0.98 0.26 8.09
N PHE A 193 1.13 -1.06 8.25
CA PHE A 193 2.14 -1.64 9.13
C PHE A 193 2.94 -2.80 8.51
N ASP A 194 2.63 -3.22 7.29
CA ASP A 194 3.44 -4.18 6.54
C ASP A 194 3.32 -3.96 5.02
N LEU A 195 4.33 -4.40 4.28
CA LEU A 195 4.41 -4.36 2.82
C LEU A 195 4.67 -5.79 2.36
N LEU A 196 3.76 -6.34 1.56
CA LEU A 196 3.71 -7.77 1.18
C LEU A 196 4.13 -8.03 -0.27
N TRP A 197 4.11 -6.98 -1.11
CA TRP A 197 4.57 -7.03 -2.49
C TRP A 197 4.90 -5.61 -2.95
N LEU A 198 5.95 -5.44 -3.76
CA LEU A 198 6.39 -4.14 -4.30
C LEU A 198 6.97 -4.31 -5.71
N ASP A 199 6.45 -3.55 -6.67
CA ASP A 199 6.97 -3.42 -8.05
C ASP A 199 7.44 -4.76 -8.66
N GLY A 200 6.56 -5.76 -8.64
CA GLY A 200 6.86 -7.06 -9.21
C GLY A 200 7.53 -8.04 -8.28
N LYS A 201 7.77 -7.71 -7.00
CA LYS A 201 8.52 -8.60 -6.10
C LYS A 201 7.70 -8.88 -4.85
N SER A 202 7.55 -10.17 -4.54
CA SER A 202 7.03 -10.59 -3.23
C SER A 202 8.02 -10.19 -2.13
N THR A 203 7.52 -9.60 -1.05
CA THR A 203 8.34 -9.25 0.12
C THR A 203 8.05 -10.17 1.31
N VAL A 204 7.10 -11.09 1.21
CA VAL A 204 6.63 -11.92 2.34
C VAL A 204 7.74 -12.78 2.95
N ASP A 205 8.71 -13.21 2.16
CA ASP A 205 9.83 -14.04 2.62
C ASP A 205 10.97 -13.20 3.23
N LEU A 206 10.93 -11.87 3.09
CA LEU A 206 11.91 -10.99 3.69
C LEU A 206 11.71 -10.87 5.21
N PRO A 207 12.79 -10.67 5.99
CA PRO A 207 12.71 -10.27 7.40
C PRO A 207 11.80 -9.06 7.60
N TYR A 208 11.14 -8.97 8.76
CA TYR A 208 10.26 -7.85 9.10
C TYR A 208 11.01 -6.50 9.00
N THR A 209 12.28 -6.46 9.41
CA THR A 209 13.13 -5.25 9.28
C THR A 209 13.18 -4.73 7.86
N ASP A 210 13.32 -5.63 6.90
CA ASP A 210 13.52 -5.28 5.49
C ASP A 210 12.19 -4.85 4.87
N ARG A 211 11.10 -5.57 5.18
CA ARG A 211 9.74 -5.16 4.77
C ARG A 211 9.37 -3.80 5.36
N ARG A 212 9.76 -3.54 6.61
CA ARG A 212 9.50 -2.28 7.30
C ARG A 212 10.30 -1.12 6.68
N ALA A 213 11.58 -1.33 6.36
CA ALA A 213 12.39 -0.33 5.69
C ALA A 213 11.84 0.01 4.29
N LEU A 214 11.42 -1.00 3.52
CA LEU A 214 10.75 -0.79 2.22
C LEU A 214 9.43 -0.02 2.37
N LEU A 215 8.62 -0.36 3.38
CA LEU A 215 7.38 0.36 3.68
C LEU A 215 7.63 1.84 4.04
N GLU A 216 8.63 2.11 4.90
CA GLU A 216 8.99 3.49 5.28
C GLU A 216 9.52 4.30 4.09
N GLY A 217 10.19 3.63 3.14
CA GLY A 217 10.62 4.21 1.86
C GLY A 217 9.47 4.63 0.93
N LEU A 218 8.24 4.14 1.15
CA LEU A 218 7.06 4.62 0.42
C LEU A 218 6.57 5.98 0.93
N HIS A 219 7.08 6.45 2.07
CA HIS A 219 6.75 7.75 2.65
C HIS A 219 5.25 8.00 2.79
N LEU A 220 4.50 6.97 3.20
CA LEU A 220 3.06 7.05 3.42
C LEU A 220 2.74 8.04 4.55
N ALA A 221 2.39 9.26 4.17
CA ALA A 221 1.93 10.32 5.06
C ALA A 221 0.95 11.21 4.29
N GLY A 222 -0.35 10.99 4.49
CA GLY A 222 -1.41 11.74 3.83
C GLY A 222 -2.61 12.00 4.73
N PRO A 223 -3.64 12.70 4.22
CA PRO A 223 -4.79 13.14 5.01
C PRO A 223 -5.64 12.00 5.59
N GLY A 224 -5.61 10.83 4.93
CA GLY A 224 -6.40 9.64 5.29
C GLY A 224 -5.58 8.35 5.40
N TRP A 225 -4.25 8.42 5.36
CA TRP A 225 -3.36 7.26 5.44
C TRP A 225 -1.99 7.63 6.03
N GLN A 226 -1.37 6.69 6.72
CA GLN A 226 0.01 6.85 7.18
C GLN A 226 0.65 5.51 7.54
N THR A 227 1.97 5.48 7.63
CA THR A 227 2.71 4.41 8.34
C THR A 227 3.00 4.85 9.77
N PRO A 228 2.35 4.27 10.80
CA PRO A 228 2.66 4.60 12.20
C PRO A 228 4.10 4.18 12.56
N PRO A 229 4.71 4.80 13.58
CA PRO A 229 6.02 4.39 14.06
C PRO A 229 6.02 2.95 14.60
N HIS A 230 7.17 2.32 14.54
CA HIS A 230 7.48 1.07 15.22
C HIS A 230 8.66 1.29 16.17
N PHE A 231 8.76 0.46 17.21
CA PHE A 231 9.82 0.58 18.21
C PHE A 231 10.63 -0.72 18.26
N PRO A 232 11.84 -0.78 17.66
CA PRO A 232 12.77 -1.89 17.83
C PRO A 232 13.29 -1.93 19.28
N GLY A 233 13.06 -3.03 19.98
CA GLY A 233 13.27 -3.11 21.43
C GLY A 233 12.41 -2.11 22.20
N GLY A 234 12.74 -1.89 23.47
CA GLY A 234 12.03 -0.94 24.33
C GLY A 234 10.60 -1.35 24.68
N GLY A 235 10.29 -2.65 24.69
CA GLY A 235 8.92 -3.15 24.83
C GLY A 235 8.21 -2.69 26.11
N LYS A 236 8.97 -2.39 27.17
CA LYS A 236 8.41 -1.80 28.40
C LYS A 236 7.81 -0.42 28.16
N PHE A 237 8.55 0.46 27.47
CA PHE A 237 8.11 1.80 27.13
C PHE A 237 6.92 1.74 26.17
N ALA A 238 7.02 0.95 25.11
CA ALA A 238 5.93 0.79 24.15
C ALA A 238 4.62 0.30 24.82
N ARG A 239 4.71 -0.63 25.78
CA ARG A 239 3.56 -1.12 26.53
C ARG A 239 2.98 -0.07 27.49
N GLU A 240 3.81 0.76 28.11
CA GLU A 240 3.36 1.86 28.96
C GLU A 240 2.59 2.89 28.12
N THR A 241 3.16 3.31 26.99
CA THR A 241 2.48 4.20 26.03
C THR A 241 1.16 3.61 25.52
N ALA A 242 1.13 2.32 25.19
CA ALA A 242 -0.10 1.65 24.76
C ALA A 242 -1.19 1.74 25.85
N ARG A 243 -0.84 1.48 27.11
CA ARG A 243 -1.76 1.56 28.25
C ARG A 243 -2.28 2.96 28.52
N GLU A 244 -1.43 3.98 28.44
CA GLU A 244 -1.84 5.39 28.58
C GLU A 244 -2.87 5.80 27.52
N GLN A 245 -2.75 5.23 26.32
CA GLN A 245 -3.68 5.46 25.21
C GLN A 245 -4.89 4.51 25.23
N GLY A 246 -4.97 3.57 26.17
CA GLY A 246 -6.02 2.55 26.22
C GLY A 246 -5.97 1.56 25.05
N LEU A 247 -4.80 1.38 24.43
CA LEU A 247 -4.56 0.50 23.29
C LEU A 247 -3.79 -0.75 23.71
N GLY A 248 -3.90 -1.81 22.91
CA GLY A 248 -3.03 -2.98 23.04
C GLY A 248 -1.68 -2.77 22.37
N LEU A 249 -0.84 -3.81 22.39
CA LEU A 249 0.46 -3.82 21.73
C LEU A 249 0.61 -5.07 20.86
N VAL A 250 1.20 -4.91 19.67
CA VAL A 250 1.65 -6.03 18.84
C VAL A 250 3.17 -6.03 18.85
N ALA A 251 3.78 -7.16 19.25
CA ALA A 251 5.21 -7.38 19.09
C ALA A 251 5.45 -8.24 17.84
N LYS A 252 6.38 -7.85 16.97
CA LYS A 252 6.76 -8.56 15.75
C LYS A 252 8.24 -8.90 15.81
N ARG A 253 8.60 -10.16 15.59
CA ARG A 253 9.99 -10.61 15.63
C ARG A 253 10.74 -10.05 14.41
N LEU A 254 11.88 -9.39 14.63
CA LEU A 254 12.58 -8.61 13.61
C LEU A 254 13.05 -9.46 12.40
N ASP A 255 13.51 -10.68 12.65
CA ASP A 255 14.00 -11.64 11.65
C ASP A 255 12.86 -12.42 10.94
N SER A 256 11.59 -12.17 11.28
CA SER A 256 10.50 -13.02 10.82
C SER A 256 9.96 -12.64 9.44
N ALA A 257 9.81 -13.65 8.59
CA ALA A 257 8.99 -13.58 7.38
C ALA A 257 7.50 -13.34 7.73
N TYR A 258 6.75 -12.82 6.75
CA TYR A 258 5.30 -12.79 6.82
C TYR A 258 4.74 -14.16 6.46
N LEU A 259 3.83 -14.69 7.28
CA LEU A 259 3.22 -16.02 7.09
C LEU A 259 1.71 -15.87 6.78
N PRO A 260 1.32 -15.79 5.49
CA PRO A 260 -0.07 -15.57 5.09
C PRO A 260 -1.04 -16.56 5.73
N GLY A 261 -2.11 -16.05 6.33
CA GLY A 261 -3.18 -16.83 6.95
C GLY A 261 -2.79 -17.63 8.19
N LYS A 262 -1.54 -17.51 8.68
CA LYS A 262 -1.08 -18.27 9.86
C LYS A 262 -1.21 -17.44 11.12
N ARG A 263 -1.71 -18.08 12.19
CA ARG A 263 -1.49 -17.60 13.55
C ARG A 263 -0.13 -18.08 14.02
N THR A 264 0.74 -17.16 14.41
CA THR A 264 2.16 -17.44 14.68
C THR A 264 2.60 -16.88 16.02
N ARG A 265 3.69 -17.42 16.57
CA ARG A 265 4.38 -16.81 17.72
C ARG A 265 5.39 -15.74 17.31
N GLN A 266 5.67 -15.56 16.02
CA GLN A 266 6.52 -14.47 15.53
C GLN A 266 5.85 -13.11 15.65
N TRP A 267 4.51 -13.09 15.72
CA TRP A 267 3.73 -11.92 16.09
C TRP A 267 2.98 -12.22 17.38
N LEU A 268 3.07 -11.33 18.37
CA LEU A 268 2.42 -11.48 19.67
C LEU A 268 1.47 -10.32 19.91
N GLN A 269 0.23 -10.64 20.24
CA GLN A 269 -0.75 -9.67 20.74
C GLN A 269 -0.67 -9.64 22.25
N LEU A 270 -0.37 -8.46 22.77
CA LEU A 270 -0.27 -8.17 24.20
C LEU A 270 -1.42 -7.22 24.59
N PRO A 271 -1.92 -7.34 25.84
CA PRO A 271 -2.88 -6.40 26.39
C PRO A 271 -2.23 -5.07 26.80
#